data_AF-A0A917WR95-F1
#
_entry.id   AF-A0A917WR95-F1
#
_cell.length_a   1.000
_cell.length_b   1.000
_cell.length_c   1.000
_cell.angle_alpha   90.00
_cell.angle_beta   90.00
_cell.angle_gamma   90.00
#
_symmetry.space_group_name_H-M   'P 1'
#
loop_
_entity.id
_entity.type
_entity.pdbx_description
1 polymer ?
#
loop_
_entity_poly.entity_id
_entity_poly.type
_entity_poly.pdbx_seq_one_letter_code
_entity_poly.pdbx_strand_id
1 'polypeptide(L)' 'MMDPMTLLALVSLGVPVAHRLISALSQRPTLWARTELTRAAAQLPPGVEVTERGVDGAMWHVPPTLVADGTRR' A
#
# COMPACT_ATOMS: atom_id res chain seq x y z
N MET A 1 37.68 23.28 -11.71
CA MET A 1 37.36 22.85 -10.34
C MET A 1 35.92 23.25 -10.09
N MET A 2 35.02 22.30 -9.87
CA MET A 2 33.59 22.60 -9.72
C MET A 2 33.36 23.25 -8.34
N ASP A 3 32.62 24.35 -8.31
CA ASP A 3 32.39 25.12 -7.09
C ASP A 3 31.51 24.34 -6.08
N PRO A 4 31.85 24.38 -4.78
CA PRO A 4 31.14 23.61 -3.75
C PRO A 4 29.66 24.00 -3.57
N MET A 5 29.27 25.24 -3.87
CA MET A 5 27.86 25.66 -3.83
C MET A 5 27.06 25.06 -4.98
N THR A 6 27.70 24.87 -6.13
CA THR A 6 27.12 24.22 -7.31
C THR A 6 26.82 22.74 -7.02
N LEU A 7 27.72 22.06 -6.32
CA LEU A 7 27.50 20.68 -5.85
C LEU A 7 26.36 20.60 -4.84
N LEU A 8 26.30 21.53 -3.88
CA LEU A 8 25.24 21.56 -2.87
C LEU A 8 23.86 21.79 -3.51
N ALA A 9 23.76 22.69 -4.49
CA ALA A 9 22.53 22.97 -5.24
C ALA A 9 22.05 21.75 -6.04
N LEU A 10 22.96 21.03 -6.69
CA LEU A 10 22.64 19.81 -7.44
C LEU A 10 22.15 18.68 -6.54
N VAL A 11 22.80 18.47 -5.39
CA VAL A 11 22.39 17.45 -4.41
C VAL A 11 21.04 17.80 -3.81
N SER A 12 20.82 19.06 -3.42
CA SER A 12 19.55 19.49 -2.83
C SER A 12 18.35 19.41 -3.79
N LEU A 13 18.58 19.53 -5.10
CA LEU A 13 17.55 19.27 -6.12
C LEU A 13 17.33 17.77 -6.38
N GLY A 14 18.38 16.95 -6.29
CA GLY A 14 18.31 15.50 -6.55
C GLY A 14 17.65 14.70 -5.42
N VAL A 15 17.87 15.09 -4.16
CA VAL A 15 17.35 14.41 -2.96
C VAL A 15 15.81 14.27 -2.95
N PRO A 16 15.00 15.32 -3.17
CA PRO A 16 13.54 15.18 -3.14
C PRO A 16 12.99 14.29 -4.28
N VAL A 17 13.63 14.32 -5.45
CA VAL A 17 13.25 13.46 -6.58
C VAL A 17 13.56 11.99 -6.26
N ALA A 18 14.77 11.71 -5.74
CA ALA A 18 15.15 10.38 -5.29
C ALA A 18 14.22 9.87 -4.17
N HIS A 19 13.89 10.72 -3.20
CA HIS A 19 12.97 10.38 -2.13
C HIS A 19 11.57 10.01 -2.65
N ARG A 20 11.02 10.78 -3.60
CA ARG A 20 9.72 10.48 -4.22
C ARG A 20 9.77 9.16 -5.00
N LEU A 21 10.84 8.90 -5.76
CA LEU A 21 11.03 7.63 -6.47
C LEU A 21 11.09 6.45 -5.52
N ILE A 22 11.85 6.55 -4.42
CA ILE A 22 11.93 5.51 -3.40
C ILE A 22 10.55 5.28 -2.76
N SER A 23 9.82 6.35 -2.45
CA SER A 23 8.46 6.24 -1.91
C SER A 23 7.50 5.56 -2.90
N ALA A 24 7.56 5.91 -4.19
CA ALA A 24 6.73 5.29 -5.22
C ALA A 24 7.08 3.81 -5.43
N LEU A 25 8.37 3.46 -5.41
CA LEU A 25 8.82 2.07 -5.50
C LEU A 25 8.38 1.24 -4.28
N SER A 26 8.34 1.85 -3.09
CA SER A 26 7.85 1.18 -1.87
C SER A 26 6.34 0.91 -1.88
N GLN A 27 5.54 1.67 -2.65
CA GLN A 27 4.10 1.45 -2.76
C GLN A 27 3.72 0.25 -3.63
N ARG A 28 4.59 -0.19 -4.53
CA ARG A 28 4.32 -1.30 -5.46
C ARG A 28 4.04 -2.64 -4.74
N PRO A 29 4.89 -3.11 -3.81
CA PRO A 29 4.59 -4.32 -3.04
C PRO A 29 3.33 -4.15 -2.18
N THR A 30 3.09 -2.96 -1.62
CA THR A 30 1.89 -2.64 -0.85
C THR A 30 0.61 -2.79 -1.67
N LEU A 31 0.59 -2.26 -2.90
CA LEU A 31 -0.54 -2.40 -3.81
C LEU A 31 -0.78 -3.86 -4.19
N TRP A 32 0.28 -4.61 -4.45
CA TRP A 32 0.18 -6.03 -4.80
C TRP A 32 -0.37 -6.86 -3.64
N ALA A 33 0.17 -6.67 -2.44
CA ALA A 33 -0.33 -7.32 -1.23
C ALA A 33 -1.81 -6.97 -0.97
N ARG A 34 -2.21 -5.71 -1.19
CA ARG A 34 -3.61 -5.29 -1.04
C ARG A 34 -4.53 -5.96 -2.05
N THR A 35 -4.11 -6.09 -3.31
CA THR A 35 -4.90 -6.82 -4.33
C THR A 35 -5.02 -8.29 -3.99
N GLU A 36 -3.97 -8.92 -3.47
CA GLU A 36 -3.99 -10.33 -3.11
C GLU A 36 -4.87 -10.58 -1.88
N LEU A 37 -4.75 -9.75 -0.83
CA LEU A 37 -5.63 -9.76 0.33
C LEU A 37 -7.11 -9.62 -0.08
N THR A 38 -7.41 -8.67 -0.98
CA THR A 38 -8.79 -8.46 -1.46
C THR A 38 -9.30 -9.65 -2.25
N ARG A 39 -8.45 -10.25 -3.11
CA ARG A 39 -8.77 -11.45 -3.87
C ARG A 39 -8.99 -12.67 -2.97
N ALA A 40 -8.17 -12.83 -1.94
CA ALA A 40 -8.31 -13.90 -0.96
C ALA A 40 -9.61 -13.72 -0.16
N ALA A 41 -9.89 -12.52 0.32
CA ALA A 41 -11.12 -12.20 1.03
C ALA A 41 -12.38 -12.45 0.19
N ALA A 42 -12.34 -12.14 -1.11
CA ALA A 42 -13.46 -12.40 -2.02
C ALA A 42 -13.75 -13.89 -2.26
N GLN A 43 -12.78 -14.78 -2.02
CA GLN A 43 -12.95 -16.23 -2.14
C GLN A 43 -13.45 -16.88 -0.84
N LEU A 44 -13.45 -16.14 0.27
CA LEU A 44 -13.90 -16.67 1.55
C LEU A 44 -15.42 -16.69 1.64
N PRO A 45 -15.98 -17.63 2.42
CA PRO A 45 -17.39 -17.63 2.75
C PRO A 45 -17.83 -16.29 3.35
N PRO A 46 -19.09 -15.88 3.13
CA PRO A 46 -19.63 -14.69 3.77
C PRO A 46 -19.59 -14.83 5.30
N GLY A 47 -19.33 -13.71 5.98
CA GLY A 47 -19.15 -13.69 7.44
C GLY A 47 -17.72 -13.95 7.92
N VAL A 48 -16.76 -14.21 7.03
CA VAL A 48 -15.34 -14.37 7.39
C VAL A 48 -14.62 -13.02 7.29
N GLU A 49 -13.91 -12.65 8.37
CA GLU A 49 -13.06 -11.47 8.43
C GLU A 49 -11.60 -11.83 8.10
N VAL A 50 -10.91 -10.94 7.38
CA VAL A 50 -9.48 -11.12 7.07
C VAL A 50 -8.69 -9.93 7.60
N THR A 51 -7.67 -10.25 8.39
CA THR A 51 -6.70 -9.27 8.89
C THR A 51 -5.28 -9.68 8.52
N GLU A 52 -4.50 -8.73 8.01
CA GLU A 52 -3.08 -8.93 7.71
C GLU A 52 -2.25 -7.77 8.26
N ARG A 53 -1.02 -8.06 8.68
CA ARG A 53 -0.06 -7.03 9.09
C ARG A 53 0.90 -6.76 7.94
N GLY A 54 0.88 -5.53 7.44
CA GLY A 54 1.81 -5.05 6.43
C GLY A 54 3.26 -5.00 6.95
N VAL A 55 4.21 -4.96 6.02
CA VAL A 55 5.66 -4.85 6.32
C VAL A 55 5.99 -3.50 7.00
N ASP A 56 5.16 -2.49 6.78
CA ASP A 56 5.20 -1.19 7.46
C ASP A 56 4.65 -1.23 8.90
N GLY A 57 4.20 -2.40 9.36
CA GLY A 57 3.57 -2.59 10.67
C GLY A 57 2.11 -2.13 10.71
N ALA A 58 1.55 -1.62 9.62
CA ALA A 58 0.15 -1.25 9.55
C ALA A 58 -0.73 -2.51 9.52
N MET A 59 -1.88 -2.48 10.21
CA MET A 59 -2.84 -3.56 10.17
C MET A 59 -3.91 -3.27 9.12
N TRP A 60 -4.10 -4.21 8.21
CA TRP A 60 -5.13 -4.14 7.17
C TRP A 60 -6.27 -5.08 7.52
N HIS A 61 -7.48 -4.64 7.23
CA HIS A 61 -8.72 -5.33 7.58
C HIS A 61 -9.67 -5.30 6.39
N VAL A 62 -10.19 -6.46 6.01
CA VAL A 62 -11.29 -6.59 5.06
C VAL A 62 -12.52 -7.03 5.84
N PRO A 63 -13.58 -6.20 5.89
CA PRO A 63 -14.81 -6.56 6.59
C PRO A 63 -15.48 -7.75 5.90
N PRO A 64 -16.17 -8.60 6.65
CA PRO A 64 -16.93 -9.70 6.07
C PRO A 64 -17.98 -9.17 5.10
N THR A 65 -18.08 -9.79 3.92
CA THR A 65 -19.21 -9.59 3.01
C THR A 65 -20.44 -10.21 3.66
N LEU A 66 -21.34 -9.37 4.16
CA LEU A 66 -22.68 -9.80 4.55
C LEU A 66 -23.43 -10.19 3.28
N VAL A 67 -23.93 -11.42 3.21
CA VAL A 67 -24.97 -11.73 2.24
C VAL A 67 -26.14 -10.85 2.62
N ALA A 68 -26.53 -9.93 1.76
CA ALA A 68 -27.79 -9.24 1.91
C ALA A 68 -28.88 -10.32 1.82
N ASP A 69 -29.40 -10.73 2.97
CA ASP A 69 -30.46 -11.71 3.05
C ASP A 69 -31.74 -11.05 2.52
N GLY A 70 -31.90 -11.09 1.19
CA GLY A 70 -33.02 -10.56 0.44
C GLY A 70 -34.29 -11.39 0.60
N THR A 71 -34.48 -12.05 1.75
CA THR A 71 -35.70 -12.78 2.08
C THR A 71 -36.33 -12.25 3.37
N ARG A 72 -36.92 -11.06 3.28
CA ARG A 72 -38.10 -10.74 4.09
C ARG A 72 -39.32 -10.65 3.19
N ARG A 73 -40.29 -11.48 3.56
CA ARG A 73 -41.62 -11.74 3.01
C ARG A 73 -42.37 -10.50 2.53
#